data_AF-A0A6A4WGY6-F1
#
_entry.id   AF-A0A6A4WGY6-F1
#
_cell.length_a   1.000
_cell.length_b   1.000
_cell.length_c   1.000
_cell.angle_alpha   90.00
_cell.angle_beta   90.00
_cell.angle_gamma   90.00
#
_symmetry.space_group_name_H-M   'P 1'
#
loop_
_entity.id
_entity.type
_entity.pdbx_description
1 polymer ?
#
loop_
_entity_poly.entity_id
_entity_poly.type
_entity_poly.pdbx_seq_one_letter_code
_entity_poly.pdbx_strand_id
1 'polypeptide(L)' 'MNSTCRACGEEEEDVEHLLVGCPAHVAARAGFWGHCPTLEEVFSGPAEHVINFLRRVGRVQVATDPPPPAAP' A
#
# COMPACT_ATOMS: atom_id res chain seq x y z
N MET A 1 3.86 -11.92 16.05
CA MET A 1 4.90 -10.95 15.65
C MET A 1 4.16 -9.77 15.05
N ASN A 2 3.92 -8.69 15.80
CA ASN A 2 3.36 -7.48 15.22
C ASN A 2 4.42 -6.92 14.29
N SER A 3 4.17 -7.04 12.98
CA SER A 3 5.04 -6.47 11.97
C SER A 3 4.74 -4.98 11.98
N THR A 4 5.61 -4.21 12.61
CA THR A 4 5.47 -2.75 12.62
C THR A 4 5.48 -2.21 11.20
N CYS A 5 4.79 -1.10 10.95
CA CYS A 5 4.77 -0.48 9.62
C CYS A 5 6.20 -0.23 9.12
N ARG A 6 6.55 -0.77 7.96
CA ARG A 6 7.91 -0.61 7.41
C ARG A 6 8.18 0.81 6.91
N ALA A 7 7.12 1.61 6.72
CA ALA A 7 7.23 2.98 6.20
C ALA A 7 7.42 4.01 7.31
N CYS A 8 6.64 3.95 8.39
CA CYS A 8 6.76 4.90 9.52
C CYS A 8 7.45 4.31 10.75
N GLY A 9 7.61 3.00 10.85
CA GLY A 9 8.18 2.33 12.03
C GLY A 9 7.24 2.24 13.23
N GLU A 10 5.99 2.70 13.09
CA GLU A 10 4.97 2.77 14.15
C GLU A 10 3.75 1.92 13.76
N GLU A 11 2.96 1.53 14.76
CA GLU A 11 1.73 0.72 14.61
C GLU A 11 1.93 -0.60 13.85
N GLU A 12 0.87 -1.41 13.76
CA GLU A 12 0.88 -2.62 12.95
C GLU A 12 0.69 -2.28 11.46
N GLU A 13 1.45 -2.94 10.57
CA GLU A 13 1.27 -2.75 9.12
C GLU A 13 0.01 -3.47 8.62
N ASP A 14 -1.15 -2.84 8.78
CA ASP A 14 -2.40 -3.31 8.22
C ASP A 14 -2.93 -2.39 7.10
N VAL A 15 -4.01 -2.85 6.45
CA VAL A 15 -4.61 -2.15 5.31
C VAL A 15 -5.18 -0.79 5.73
N GLU A 16 -5.76 -0.69 6.93
CA GLU A 16 -6.32 0.56 7.45
C GLU A 16 -5.21 1.59 7.70
N HIS A 17 -4.13 1.17 8.35
CA HIS A 17 -2.94 1.99 8.56
C HIS A 17 -2.37 2.45 7.22
N LEU A 18 -2.20 1.58 6.23
CA LEU A 18 -1.68 2.01 4.92
C LEU A 18 -2.62 3.01 4.21
N LEU A 19 -3.93 2.76 4.24
CA LEU A 19 -4.92 3.52 3.48
C LEU A 19 -5.27 4.87 4.10
N VAL A 20 -5.22 5.03 5.42
CA VAL A 20 -5.62 6.29 6.08
C VAL A 20 -4.72 6.72 7.24
N GLY A 21 -4.09 5.79 7.95
CA GLY A 21 -3.36 6.09 9.20
C GLY A 21 -1.90 6.51 9.03
N CYS A 22 -1.17 5.91 8.07
CA CYS A 22 0.29 5.96 8.03
C CYS A 22 0.78 7.38 7.71
N PRO A 23 1.58 8.02 8.58
CA PRO A 23 2.06 9.38 8.33
C PRO A 23 3.02 9.43 7.12
N ALA A 24 3.78 8.35 6.89
CA ALA A 24 4.70 8.26 5.76
C ALA A 24 4.00 8.20 4.39
N HIS A 25 2.70 7.91 4.34
CA HIS A 25 1.92 7.81 3.10
C HIS A 25 0.98 8.99 2.84
N VAL A 26 0.99 10.03 3.69
CA VAL A 26 0.14 11.23 3.54
C VAL A 26 0.27 11.85 2.15
N ALA A 27 1.50 12.10 1.68
CA ALA A 27 1.75 12.68 0.36
C ALA A 27 1.31 11.75 -0.78
N ALA A 28 1.50 10.43 -0.63
CA ALA A 28 1.07 9.45 -1.62
C ALA A 28 -0.46 9.38 -1.72
N ARG A 29 -1.18 9.46 -0.59
CA ARG A 29 -2.64 9.50 -0.54
C ARG A 29 -3.18 10.76 -1.20
N ALA A 30 -2.67 11.93 -0.78
CA ALA A 30 -3.06 13.20 -1.39
C ALA A 30 -2.77 13.22 -2.90
N GLY A 31 -1.65 12.66 -3.34
CA GLY A 31 -1.32 12.54 -4.77
C GLY A 31 -2.08 11.45 -5.53
N PHE A 32 -2.89 10.61 -4.88
CA PHE A 32 -3.71 9.58 -5.53
C PHE A 32 -5.20 9.95 -5.52
N TRP A 33 -5.74 10.37 -4.37
CA TRP A 33 -7.14 10.78 -4.22
C TRP A 33 -7.38 12.29 -4.42
N GLY A 34 -6.34 13.12 -4.43
CA GLY A 34 -6.46 14.59 -4.40
C GLY A 34 -6.53 15.17 -2.98
N HIS A 35 -6.82 14.33 -1.99
CA HIS A 35 -6.82 14.65 -0.55
C HIS A 35 -6.40 13.41 0.26
N CYS A 36 -6.31 13.54 1.58
CA CYS A 36 -6.18 12.38 2.45
C CYS A 36 -7.59 11.79 2.70
N PRO A 37 -7.90 10.61 2.15
CA PRO A 37 -9.24 10.04 2.26
C PRO A 37 -9.47 9.45 3.65
N THR A 38 -10.73 9.26 3.99
CA THR A 38 -11.22 8.40 5.07
C THR A 38 -11.44 6.97 4.56
N LEU A 39 -11.61 5.98 5.46
CA LEU A 39 -11.89 4.61 5.06
C LEU A 39 -13.21 4.50 4.27
N GLU A 40 -14.22 5.25 4.69
CA GLU A 40 -15.51 5.28 4.02
C GLU A 40 -15.37 5.73 2.57
N GLU A 41 -14.60 6.79 2.31
CA GLU A 41 -14.33 7.27 0.95
C GLU A 41 -13.54 6.24 0.13
N VAL A 42 -12.58 5.55 0.73
CA VAL A 42 -11.81 4.51 0.06
C VAL A 42 -12.71 3.33 -0.34
N PHE A 43 -13.56 2.85 0.56
CA PHE A 43 -14.43 1.68 0.32
C PHE A 43 -15.70 2.01 -0.47
N SER A 44 -16.12 3.28 -0.53
CA SER A 44 -17.19 3.74 -1.43
C SER A 44 -16.71 3.83 -2.88
N GLY A 45 -15.40 3.87 -3.10
CA GLY A 45 -14.78 3.90 -4.41
C GLY A 45 -14.56 2.52 -5.05
N PRO A 46 -14.05 2.47 -6.28
CA PRO A 46 -13.68 1.23 -6.95
C PRO A 46 -12.61 0.45 -6.16
N ALA A 47 -12.80 -0.85 -5.96
CA ALA A 47 -11.83 -1.71 -5.26
C ALA A 47 -10.43 -1.71 -5.90
N GLU A 48 -10.35 -1.46 -7.21
CA GLU A 48 -9.09 -1.30 -7.94
C GLU A 48 -8.24 -0.12 -7.43
N HIS A 49 -8.85 0.92 -6.85
CA HIS A 49 -8.12 2.04 -6.28
C HIS A 49 -7.28 1.61 -5.08
N VAL A 50 -7.82 0.74 -4.23
CA VAL A 50 -7.09 0.16 -3.09
C VAL A 50 -5.86 -0.60 -3.60
N ILE A 51 -6.04 -1.48 -4.59
CA ILE A 51 -4.95 -2.30 -5.14
C ILE A 51 -3.89 -1.41 -5.81
N ASN A 52 -4.30 -0.41 -6.59
CA ASN A 52 -3.41 0.51 -7.28
C ASN A 52 -2.62 1.37 -6.29
N PHE A 53 -3.25 1.84 -5.21
CA PHE A 53 -2.55 2.55 -4.15
C PHE A 53 -1.55 1.65 -3.43
N LEU A 54 -1.94 0.44 -3.03
CA LEU A 54 -1.03 -0.51 -2.38
C LEU A 54 0.17 -0.86 -3.28
N ARG A 55 -0.03 -0.96 -4.60
CA ARG A 55 1.07 -1.11 -5.56
C ARG A 55 1.97 0.12 -5.58
N ARG A 56 1.40 1.32 -5.57
CA ARG A 56 2.16 2.60 -5.55
C ARG A 56 3.05 2.75 -4.32
N VAL A 57 2.60 2.27 -3.16
CA VAL A 57 3.40 2.28 -1.92
C VAL A 57 4.27 1.02 -1.74
N GLY A 58 4.37 0.17 -2.78
CA GLY A 58 5.25 -1.01 -2.78
C GLY A 58 4.79 -2.12 -1.83
N ARG A 59 3.48 -2.26 -1.63
CA ARG A 59 2.86 -3.30 -0.77
C ARG A 59 2.11 -4.38 -1.56
N VAL A 60 2.11 -4.28 -2.88
CA VAL A 60 1.76 -5.40 -3.78
C VAL A 60 3.04 -5.90 -4.42
N GLN A 61 3.49 -7.11 -4.05
CA GLN A 61 4.53 -7.80 -4.80
C GLN A 61 3.91 -8.42 -6.04
N VAL A 62 4.36 -8.00 -7.23
CA VAL A 62 4.11 -8.75 -8.45
C VAL A 62 5.01 -9.98 -8.37
N ALA A 63 4.44 -11.17 -8.51
CA ALA A 63 5.25 -12.38 -8.66
C ALA A 63 6.10 -12.24 -9.93
N THR A 64 7.36 -11.85 -9.77
CA THR A 64 8.35 -12.01 -10.83
C THR A 64 8.70 -13.48 -10.90
N ASP A 65 8.42 -14.11 -12.04
CA ASP A 65 8.93 -15.44 -12.37
C ASP A 65 10.45 -15.45 -12.12
N PRO A 66 10.99 -16.46 -11.41
CA PRO A 66 12.43 -16.57 -11.27
C PRO A 66 13.07 -16.68 -12.66
N PRO A 67 14.23 -16.03 -12.91
CA PRO A 67 14.89 -16.14 -14.20
C PRO A 67 15.14 -17.62 -14.53
N PRO A 68 15.02 -18.04 -15.81
CA PRO A 68 15.25 -19.42 -16.19
C PRO A 68 16.65 -19.86 -15.74
N PRO A 69 16.82 -21.11 -15.28
CA PRO A 69 18.13 -21.60 -14.84
C PRO A 69 19.15 -21.46 -15.97
N ALA A 70 20.37 -21.02 -15.63
CA ALA A 70 21.47 -20.94 -16.59
C ALA A 70 21.71 -22.33 -17.20
N ALA A 71 21.78 -22.39 -18.53
CA ALA A 71 22.08 -23.62 -19.25
C ALA A 71 23.50 -24.13 -18.88
N PRO A 72 23.71 -25.46 -18.82
CA PRO A 72 24.99 -26.07 -18.45
C PRO A 72 26.11 -25.81 -19.46
#